data_AF-A0A7J2HI00-F1
#
_entry.id   AF-A0A7J2HI00-F1
#
_cell.length_a   1.000
_cell.length_b   1.000
_cell.length_c   1.000
_cell.angle_alpha   90.00
_cell.angle_beta   90.00
_cell.angle_gamma   90.00
#
_symmetry.space_group_name_H-M   'P 1'
#
loop_
_entity.id
_entity.type
_entity.pdbx_description
1 polymer ?
#
loop_
_entity_poly.entity_id
_entity_poly.type
_entity_poly.pdbx_seq_one_letter_code
_entity_poly.pdbx_strand_id
1 'polypeptide(L)'
;MPSKKILILLGLLSYIFFAAAATELGPALSEIRLEFELSGTVVGFLTSLQALGGIFALLGGVLSDFFGKARLVSISLGVMGIGALLVSSSYLSWVIGASFFIFGIGMGFFEASVNAFISEIFHERRGMAINILHIGWNMGSAIGPPLAAFMIIAYGSWRLGYLAVAPPLIGLS
;
A
#
# COMPACT_ATOMS: atom_id res chain seq x y z
N MET A 1 19.58 -18.71 2.69
CA MET A 1 18.99 -17.46 3.24
C MET A 1 19.67 -16.28 2.57
N PRO A 2 18.92 -15.32 2.02
CA PRO A 2 19.49 -14.10 1.43
C PRO A 2 20.27 -13.29 2.47
N SER A 3 21.25 -12.50 2.00
CA SER A 3 22.06 -11.68 2.89
C SER A 3 21.23 -10.57 3.55
N LYS A 4 21.63 -10.12 4.75
CA LYS A 4 20.95 -9.01 5.46
C LYS A 4 20.82 -7.75 4.59
N LYS A 5 21.80 -7.48 3.71
CA LYS A 5 21.78 -6.37 2.75
C LYS A 5 20.66 -6.50 1.71
N ILE A 6 20.41 -7.72 1.23
CA ILE A 6 19.31 -7.98 0.29
C ILE A 6 17.97 -7.81 1.00
N LEU A 7 17.84 -8.30 2.23
CA LEU A 7 16.59 -8.22 2.99
C LEU A 7 16.18 -6.76 3.30
N ILE A 8 17.13 -5.90 3.69
CA ILE A 8 16.83 -4.48 3.90
C ILE A 8 16.49 -3.76 2.60
N LEU A 9 17.13 -4.12 1.48
CA LEU A 9 16.82 -3.55 0.17
C LEU A 9 15.42 -3.95 -0.30
N LEU A 10 15.05 -5.22 -0.14
CA LEU A 10 13.71 -5.69 -0.47
C LEU A 10 12.65 -5.06 0.45
N GLY A 11 12.94 -4.90 1.74
CA GLY A 11 12.08 -4.17 2.67
C GLY A 11 11.88 -2.71 2.25
N LEU A 12 12.97 -2.01 1.90
CA LEU A 12 12.94 -0.64 1.39
C LEU A 12 12.10 -0.53 0.12
N LEU A 13 12.34 -1.41 -0.85
CA LEU A 13 11.58 -1.44 -2.11
C LEU A 13 10.08 -1.68 -1.86
N SER A 14 9.76 -2.61 -0.97
CA SER A 14 8.39 -2.88 -0.56
C SER A 14 7.73 -1.65 0.04
N TYR A 15 8.46 -0.89 0.88
CA TYR A 15 7.95 0.33 1.51
C TYR A 15 7.73 1.47 0.49
N ILE A 16 8.58 1.57 -0.54
CA ILE A 16 8.41 2.52 -1.64
C ILE A 16 7.11 2.23 -2.40
N PHE A 17 6.88 0.98 -2.79
CA PHE A 17 5.65 0.59 -3.48
C PHE A 17 4.41 0.80 -2.61
N PHE A 18 4.48 0.40 -1.34
CA PHE A 18 3.44 0.64 -0.35
C PHE A 18 3.07 2.13 -0.28
N ALA A 19 4.06 3.00 -0.12
CA ALA A 19 3.84 4.44 0.02
C ALA A 19 3.33 5.10 -1.27
N ALA A 20 3.86 4.70 -2.43
CA ALA A 20 3.36 5.18 -3.71
C ALA A 20 1.87 4.81 -3.90
N ALA A 21 1.52 3.55 -3.64
CA ALA A 21 0.15 3.06 -3.77
C ALA A 21 -0.80 3.69 -2.75
N ALA A 22 -0.36 3.93 -1.52
CA ALA A 22 -1.19 4.56 -0.48
C ALA A 22 -1.46 6.04 -0.77
N THR A 23 -0.50 6.75 -1.36
CA THR A 23 -0.59 8.20 -1.62
C THR A 23 -1.28 8.55 -2.95
N GLU A 24 -1.37 7.60 -3.88
CA GLU A 24 -2.17 7.66 -5.12
C GLU A 24 -3.63 8.06 -4.88
N LEU A 25 -4.17 7.70 -3.71
CA LEU A 25 -5.55 8.01 -3.33
C LEU A 25 -5.86 9.50 -3.51
N GLY A 26 -4.94 10.41 -3.17
CA GLY A 26 -5.19 11.86 -3.22
C GLY A 26 -5.59 12.36 -4.61
N PRO A 27 -4.73 12.26 -5.63
CA PRO A 27 -5.06 12.67 -6.99
C PRO A 27 -6.24 11.90 -7.58
N ALA A 28 -6.28 10.58 -7.42
CA ALA A 28 -7.32 9.75 -8.02
C ALA A 28 -8.71 9.98 -7.41
N LEU A 29 -8.80 10.33 -6.12
CA LEU A 29 -10.08 10.57 -5.45
C LEU A 29 -10.83 11.78 -6.02
N SER A 30 -10.10 12.79 -6.50
CA SER A 30 -10.69 13.95 -7.17
C SER A 30 -11.36 13.54 -8.49
N GLU A 31 -10.68 12.72 -9.28
CA GLU A 31 -11.21 12.20 -10.55
C GLU A 31 -12.36 11.21 -10.32
N ILE A 32 -12.25 10.30 -9.36
CA ILE A 32 -13.33 9.37 -8.97
C ILE A 32 -14.58 10.16 -8.56
N ARG A 33 -14.42 11.23 -7.76
CA ARG A 33 -15.55 12.06 -7.36
C ARG A 33 -16.25 12.68 -8.56
N LEU A 34 -15.49 13.18 -9.54
CA LEU A 34 -16.05 13.81 -10.75
C LEU A 34 -16.73 12.78 -11.65
N GLU A 35 -16.09 11.64 -11.91
CA GLU A 35 -16.61 10.59 -12.80
C GLU A 35 -17.91 9.96 -12.27
N PHE A 36 -18.00 9.75 -10.95
CA PHE A 36 -19.16 9.12 -10.33
C PHE A 36 -20.15 10.12 -9.72
N GLU A 37 -19.96 11.43 -9.97
CA GLU A 37 -20.79 12.52 -9.45
C GLU A 37 -21.04 12.43 -7.93
N LEU A 38 -19.99 12.07 -7.17
CA LEU A 38 -20.12 11.77 -5.74
C LEU A 38 -20.16 13.04 -4.88
N SER A 39 -21.01 13.00 -3.85
CA SER A 39 -20.99 14.02 -2.81
C SER A 39 -19.73 13.92 -1.94
N GLY A 40 -19.34 15.03 -1.31
CA GLY A 40 -18.19 15.05 -0.40
C GLY A 40 -18.34 14.05 0.76
N THR A 41 -19.56 13.81 1.23
CA THR A 41 -19.87 12.81 2.26
C THR A 41 -19.57 11.39 1.78
N VAL A 42 -19.96 11.03 0.56
CA VAL A 42 -19.69 9.70 0.01
C VAL A 42 -18.19 9.50 -0.19
N VAL A 43 -17.50 10.51 -0.71
CA VAL A 43 -16.03 10.49 -0.85
C VAL A 43 -15.36 10.25 0.51
N GLY A 44 -15.76 10.98 1.55
CA GLY A 44 -15.23 10.79 2.91
C GLY A 44 -15.54 9.40 3.49
N PHE A 45 -16.70 8.83 3.15
CA PHE A 45 -17.03 7.46 3.53
C PHE A 45 -16.13 6.43 2.83
N LEU A 46 -15.89 6.58 1.52
CA LEU A 46 -14.99 5.71 0.76
C LEU A 46 -13.57 5.73 1.33
N THR A 47 -13.02 6.91 1.64
CA THR A 47 -11.69 7.00 2.26
C THR A 47 -11.65 6.38 3.65
N SER A 48 -12.75 6.50 4.41
CA SER A 48 -12.87 5.87 5.73
C SER A 48 -12.86 4.35 5.64
N LEU A 49 -13.37 3.75 4.56
CA LEU A 49 -13.30 2.29 4.36
C LEU A 49 -11.84 1.79 4.25
N GLN A 50 -10.96 2.56 3.60
CA GLN A 50 -9.53 2.22 3.58
C GLN A 50 -8.94 2.24 4.99
N ALA A 51 -9.23 3.30 5.76
CA ALA A 51 -8.76 3.42 7.15
C ALA A 51 -9.32 2.30 8.05
N LEU A 52 -10.59 1.92 7.87
CA LEU A 52 -11.21 0.78 8.57
C LEU A 52 -10.53 -0.54 8.23
N GLY A 53 -10.15 -0.74 6.97
CA GLY A 53 -9.31 -1.88 6.57
C GLY A 53 -7.97 -1.88 7.31
N GLY A 54 -7.36 -0.71 7.49
CA GLY A 54 -6.10 -0.54 8.22
C GLY A 54 -6.12 -1.02 9.68
N ILE A 55 -7.29 -1.02 10.33
CA ILE A 55 -7.47 -1.55 11.71
C ILE A 55 -7.04 -3.03 11.81
N PHE A 56 -7.07 -3.77 10.70
CA PHE A 56 -6.59 -5.15 10.64
C PHE A 56 -5.09 -5.29 10.92
N ALA A 57 -4.32 -4.19 11.01
CA ALA A 57 -2.96 -4.19 11.54
C ALA A 57 -2.84 -4.89 12.91
N LEU A 58 -3.88 -4.77 13.76
CA LEU A 58 -3.95 -5.46 15.07
C LEU A 58 -3.88 -6.99 14.91
N LEU A 59 -4.58 -7.52 13.90
CA LEU A 59 -4.52 -8.94 13.55
C LEU A 59 -3.22 -9.26 12.81
N GLY A 60 -2.68 -8.30 12.05
CA GLY A 60 -1.43 -8.42 11.33
C GLY A 60 -0.25 -8.83 12.21
N GLY A 61 -0.15 -8.27 13.43
CA GLY A 61 0.86 -8.69 14.41
C GLY A 61 0.78 -10.18 14.74
N VAL A 62 -0.41 -10.65 15.12
CA VAL A 62 -0.68 -12.06 15.44
C VAL A 62 -0.42 -12.96 14.23
N LEU A 63 -0.97 -12.59 13.07
CA LEU A 63 -0.80 -13.33 11.81
C LEU A 63 0.68 -13.40 11.40
N SER A 64 1.48 -12.38 11.70
CA SER A 64 2.91 -12.35 11.37
C SER A 64 3.71 -13.38 12.18
N ASP A 65 3.26 -13.68 13.40
CA ASP A 65 3.88 -14.70 14.25
C ASP A 65 3.49 -16.12 13.80
N PHE A 66 2.26 -16.30 13.28
CA PHE A 66 1.81 -17.59 12.73
C PHE A 66 2.37 -17.92 11.34
N PHE A 67 2.29 -16.98 10.39
CA PHE A 67 2.66 -17.22 8.98
C PHE A 67 4.13 -16.92 8.67
N GLY A 68 4.81 -16.22 9.59
CA GLY A 68 6.13 -15.63 9.38
C GLY A 68 6.04 -14.21 8.82
N LYS A 69 6.83 -13.30 9.39
CA LYS A 69 6.79 -11.86 9.08
C LYS A 69 7.14 -11.57 7.63
N ALA A 70 8.18 -12.20 7.09
CA ALA A 70 8.60 -12.06 5.69
C ALA A 70 7.47 -12.42 4.70
N ARG A 71 6.80 -13.55 4.96
CA ARG A 71 5.70 -14.03 4.14
C ARG A 71 4.48 -13.10 4.23
N LEU A 72 4.17 -12.58 5.41
CA LEU A 72 3.06 -11.66 5.58
C LEU A 72 3.31 -10.32 4.87
N VAL A 73 4.55 -9.84 4.82
CA VAL A 73 4.92 -8.68 3.97
C VAL A 73 4.64 -8.96 2.49
N SER A 74 5.03 -10.13 1.98
CA SER A 74 4.73 -10.51 0.59
C SER A 74 3.23 -10.61 0.31
N ILE A 75 2.47 -11.24 1.23
CA ILE A 75 1.00 -11.40 1.10
C ILE A 75 0.32 -10.04 1.12
N SER A 76 0.71 -9.16 2.02
CA SER A 76 0.12 -7.82 2.15
C SER A 76 0.30 -6.97 0.90
N LEU A 77 1.49 -6.99 0.28
CA LEU A 77 1.70 -6.36 -1.03
C LEU A 77 0.77 -6.94 -2.10
N GLY A 78 0.57 -8.26 -2.11
CA GLY A 78 -0.39 -8.92 -3.01
C GLY A 78 -1.83 -8.46 -2.79
N VAL A 79 -2.26 -8.38 -1.53
CA VAL A 79 -3.60 -7.89 -1.16
C VAL A 79 -3.80 -6.44 -1.60
N MET A 80 -2.79 -5.58 -1.40
CA MET A 80 -2.81 -4.21 -1.90
C MET A 80 -2.85 -4.14 -3.42
N GLY A 81 -2.05 -4.96 -4.12
CA GLY A 81 -2.08 -5.08 -5.57
C GLY A 81 -3.46 -5.48 -6.09
N ILE A 82 -4.11 -6.47 -5.46
CA ILE A 82 -5.49 -6.85 -5.79
C ILE A 82 -6.46 -5.69 -5.54
N GLY A 83 -6.33 -4.98 -4.42
CA GLY A 83 -7.14 -3.80 -4.13
C GLY A 83 -7.00 -2.73 -5.22
N ALA A 84 -5.77 -2.41 -5.63
CA ALA A 84 -5.48 -1.45 -6.70
C ALA A 84 -6.05 -1.91 -8.06
N LEU A 85 -5.93 -3.19 -8.39
CA LEU A 85 -6.51 -3.77 -9.60
C LEU A 85 -8.05 -3.66 -9.60
N LEU A 86 -8.69 -3.97 -8.49
CA LEU A 86 -10.15 -3.86 -8.35
C LEU A 86 -10.60 -2.40 -8.47
N VAL A 87 -9.89 -1.46 -7.84
CA VAL A 87 -10.16 -0.02 -8.00
C VAL A 87 -10.05 0.39 -9.47
N SER A 88 -8.97 0.01 -10.16
CA SER A 88 -8.73 0.38 -11.56
C SER A 88 -9.78 -0.20 -12.53
N SER A 89 -10.41 -1.33 -12.21
CA SER A 89 -11.39 -2.01 -13.06
C SER A 89 -12.84 -1.71 -12.69
N SER A 90 -13.06 -0.87 -11.66
CA SER A 90 -14.40 -0.59 -11.15
C SER A 90 -15.15 0.44 -11.99
N TYR A 91 -16.46 0.18 -12.18
CA TYR A 91 -17.45 1.09 -12.78
C TYR A 91 -18.60 1.41 -11.82
N LEU A 92 -18.45 1.07 -10.54
CA LEU A 92 -19.47 1.26 -9.51
C LEU A 92 -18.80 1.77 -8.23
N SER A 93 -19.34 2.83 -7.65
CA SER A 93 -18.76 3.51 -6.47
C SER A 93 -18.69 2.62 -5.23
N TRP A 94 -19.65 1.72 -5.02
CA TRP A 94 -19.62 0.77 -3.90
C TRP A 94 -18.53 -0.31 -4.07
N VAL A 95 -18.19 -0.69 -5.31
CA VAL A 95 -17.07 -1.60 -5.59
C VAL A 95 -15.75 -0.92 -5.28
N ILE A 96 -15.62 0.38 -5.60
CA ILE A 96 -14.46 1.19 -5.21
C ILE A 96 -14.30 1.19 -3.68
N GLY A 97 -15.40 1.37 -2.94
CA GLY A 97 -15.37 1.32 -1.47
C GLY A 97 -14.92 -0.02 -0.91
N ALA A 98 -15.44 -1.14 -1.44
CA ALA A 98 -15.00 -2.48 -1.06
C ALA A 98 -13.51 -2.70 -1.42
N SER A 99 -13.06 -2.18 -2.56
CA SER A 99 -11.67 -2.29 -3.00
C SER A 99 -10.71 -1.48 -2.12
N PHE A 100 -11.12 -0.28 -1.69
CA PHE A 100 -10.41 0.51 -0.69
C PHE A 100 -10.30 -0.19 0.65
N PHE A 101 -11.36 -0.86 1.10
CA PHE A 101 -11.32 -1.67 2.31
C PHE A 101 -10.31 -2.83 2.20
N ILE A 102 -10.32 -3.57 1.08
CA ILE A 102 -9.34 -4.65 0.80
C ILE A 102 -7.92 -4.10 0.79
N PHE A 103 -7.71 -2.97 0.11
CA PHE A 103 -6.42 -2.30 0.07
C PHE A 103 -5.94 -1.92 1.48
N GLY A 104 -6.84 -1.35 2.29
CA GLY A 104 -6.59 -0.99 3.69
C GLY A 104 -6.18 -2.17 4.56
N ILE A 105 -6.80 -3.35 4.38
CA ILE A 105 -6.37 -4.58 5.07
C ILE A 105 -4.92 -4.92 4.73
N GLY A 106 -4.58 -4.86 3.44
CA GLY A 106 -3.20 -5.05 2.97
C GLY A 106 -2.24 -4.07 3.62
N MET A 107 -2.59 -2.78 3.67
CA MET A 107 -1.78 -1.75 4.34
C MET A 107 -1.52 -2.08 5.81
N GLY A 108 -2.58 -2.45 6.55
CA GLY A 108 -2.45 -2.77 7.97
C GLY A 108 -1.54 -3.96 8.23
N PHE A 109 -1.69 -5.04 7.44
CA PHE A 109 -0.81 -6.20 7.52
C PHE A 109 0.63 -5.87 7.15
N PHE A 110 0.83 -5.02 6.13
CA PHE A 110 2.15 -4.59 5.70
C PHE A 110 2.89 -3.85 6.81
N GLU A 111 2.29 -2.80 7.37
CA GLU A 111 2.92 -1.98 8.42
C GLU A 111 3.27 -2.78 9.67
N ALA A 112 2.38 -3.69 10.09
CA ALA A 112 2.62 -4.55 11.25
C ALA A 112 3.77 -5.53 11.01
N SER A 113 3.82 -6.16 9.83
CA SER A 113 4.77 -7.22 9.54
C SER A 113 6.16 -6.73 9.12
N VAL A 114 6.26 -5.64 8.34
CA VAL A 114 7.53 -5.15 7.80
C VAL A 114 8.44 -4.59 8.90
N ASN A 115 7.85 -3.84 9.85
CA ASN A 115 8.58 -3.28 10.98
C ASN A 115 9.08 -4.39 11.91
N ALA A 116 8.25 -5.39 12.18
CA ALA A 116 8.63 -6.56 12.96
C ALA A 116 9.75 -7.36 12.28
N PHE A 117 9.63 -7.59 10.96
CA PHE A 117 10.61 -8.33 10.16
C PHE A 117 11.99 -7.67 10.20
N ILE A 118 12.06 -6.37 9.93
CA ILE A 118 13.33 -5.62 9.93
C ILE A 118 13.93 -5.55 11.33
N SER A 119 13.10 -5.40 12.37
CA SER A 119 13.56 -5.39 13.76
C SER A 119 14.21 -6.72 14.17
N GLU A 120 13.68 -7.85 13.69
CA GLU A 120 14.20 -9.18 13.99
C GLU A 120 15.56 -9.42 13.32
N ILE A 121 15.72 -9.03 12.06
CA ILE A 121 16.98 -9.20 11.30
C ILE A 121 18.12 -8.33 11.88
N PHE A 122 17.77 -7.10 12.29
CA PHE A 122 18.71 -6.06 12.71
C PHE A 122 18.63 -5.76 14.22
N HIS A 123 18.57 -6.79 15.07
CA HIS A 123 18.43 -6.66 16.53
C HIS A 123 19.32 -5.57 17.19
N GLU A 124 20.63 -5.51 16.89
CA GLU A 124 21.54 -4.52 17.48
C GLU A 124 21.31 -3.08 16.99
N ARG A 125 20.78 -2.92 15.77
CA ARG A 125 20.63 -1.62 15.09
C ARG A 125 19.20 -1.37 14.62
N ARG A 126 18.22 -1.94 15.32
CA ARG A 126 16.80 -1.95 14.91
C ARG A 126 16.26 -0.55 14.60
N GLY A 127 16.58 0.45 15.43
CA GLY A 127 16.13 1.82 15.21
C GLY A 127 16.70 2.43 13.92
N MET A 128 17.98 2.20 13.64
CA MET A 128 18.61 2.63 12.38
C MET A 128 17.99 1.91 11.18
N ALA A 129 17.75 0.60 11.28
CA ALA A 129 17.19 -0.19 10.19
C ALA A 129 15.74 0.22 9.86
N ILE A 130 14.91 0.48 10.88
CA ILE A 130 13.54 1.01 10.70
C ILE A 130 13.58 2.42 10.11
N ASN A 131 14.49 3.28 10.57
CA ASN A 131 14.63 4.62 9.98
C ASN A 131 15.03 4.56 8.50
N ILE A 132 15.94 3.66 8.13
CA ILE A 132 16.28 3.40 6.72
C ILE A 132 15.04 2.93 5.96
N LEU A 133 14.25 2.03 6.53
CA LEU A 133 13.01 1.55 5.92
C LEU A 133 12.02 2.71 5.64
N HIS A 134 11.85 3.63 6.57
CA HIS A 134 10.99 4.81 6.41
C HIS A 134 11.50 5.83 5.39
N ILE A 135 12.79 5.80 5.00
CA ILE A 135 13.24 6.55 3.82
C ILE A 135 12.45 6.09 2.58
N GLY A 136 12.12 4.80 2.51
CA GLY A 136 11.26 4.24 1.46
C GLY A 136 9.87 4.87 1.43
N TRP A 137 9.27 5.18 2.59
CA TRP A 137 8.00 5.93 2.65
C TRP A 137 8.13 7.30 1.99
N ASN A 138 9.16 8.06 2.36
CA ASN A 138 9.39 9.40 1.83
C ASN A 138 9.61 9.36 0.32
N MET A 139 10.35 8.36 -0.17
CA MET A 139 10.55 8.18 -1.61
C MET A 139 9.24 7.82 -2.32
N GLY A 140 8.49 6.83 -1.83
CA GLY A 140 7.24 6.42 -2.45
C GLY A 140 6.17 7.50 -2.42
N SER A 141 6.01 8.20 -1.28
CA SER A 141 5.06 9.32 -1.15
C SER A 141 5.46 10.55 -1.97
N ALA A 142 6.74 10.75 -2.25
CA ALA A 142 7.20 11.80 -3.17
C ALA A 142 6.95 11.45 -4.64
N ILE A 143 7.00 10.16 -5.00
CA ILE A 143 6.86 9.68 -6.40
C ILE A 143 5.39 9.38 -6.75
N GLY A 144 4.61 8.85 -5.82
CA GLY A 144 3.24 8.37 -6.04
C GLY A 144 2.32 9.44 -6.65
N PRO A 145 2.05 10.57 -5.96
CA PRO A 145 1.11 11.56 -6.46
C PRO A 145 1.52 12.21 -7.80
N PRO A 146 2.81 12.55 -8.06
CA PRO A 146 3.22 12.99 -9.38
C PRO A 146 3.03 11.94 -10.48
N LEU A 147 3.26 10.65 -10.18
CA LEU A 147 3.01 9.57 -11.14
C LEU A 147 1.52 9.42 -11.43
N ALA A 148 0.67 9.46 -10.40
CA ALA A 148 -0.79 9.52 -10.51
C ALA A 148 -1.25 10.64 -11.45
N ALA A 149 -0.77 11.87 -11.16
CA ALA A 149 -1.12 13.07 -11.89
C ALA A 149 -0.66 12.98 -13.34
N PHE A 150 0.55 12.44 -13.59
CA PHE A 150 1.03 12.20 -14.94
C PHE A 150 0.10 11.24 -15.71
N MET A 151 -0.35 10.15 -15.09
CA MET A 151 -1.27 9.20 -15.73
C MET A 151 -2.63 9.85 -16.05
N ILE A 152 -3.14 10.68 -15.15
CA ILE A 152 -4.38 11.45 -15.35
C ILE A 152 -4.22 12.47 -16.48
N ILE A 153 -3.14 13.25 -16.50
CA ILE A 153 -2.93 14.33 -17.48
C ILE A 153 -2.61 13.77 -18.87
N ALA A 154 -1.75 12.75 -18.95
CA ALA A 154 -1.28 12.23 -20.23
C ALA A 154 -2.29 11.29 -20.90
N TYR A 155 -3.08 10.54 -20.12
CA TYR A 155 -3.99 9.51 -20.65
C TYR A 155 -5.45 9.71 -20.26
N GLY A 156 -5.78 10.73 -19.46
CA GLY A 156 -7.15 10.98 -19.00
C GLY A 156 -7.69 9.89 -18.07
N SER A 157 -6.81 9.15 -17.38
CA SER A 157 -7.21 7.93 -16.65
C SER A 157 -6.53 7.79 -15.30
N TRP A 158 -7.29 8.03 -14.22
CA TRP A 158 -6.90 7.72 -12.85
C TRP A 158 -6.75 6.20 -12.60
N ARG A 159 -7.41 5.38 -13.43
CA ARG A 159 -7.30 3.91 -13.37
C ARG A 159 -5.88 3.45 -13.70
N LEU A 160 -5.25 4.08 -14.70
CA LEU A 160 -3.85 3.80 -15.06
C LEU A 160 -2.89 4.23 -13.95
N GLY A 161 -3.23 5.26 -13.18
CA GLY A 161 -2.51 5.64 -11.96
C GLY A 161 -2.43 4.49 -10.97
N TYR A 162 -3.57 3.95 -10.55
CA TYR A 162 -3.63 2.77 -9.67
C TYR A 162 -2.90 1.54 -10.20
N LEU A 163 -2.91 1.32 -11.52
CA LEU A 163 -2.12 0.23 -12.13
C LEU A 163 -0.61 0.50 -12.10
N ALA A 164 -0.19 1.75 -12.30
CA ALA A 164 1.22 2.13 -12.34
C ALA A 164 1.89 2.05 -10.97
N VAL A 165 1.15 2.34 -9.89
CA VAL A 165 1.64 2.25 -8.51
C VAL A 165 1.28 0.94 -7.81
N ALA A 166 0.57 0.03 -8.48
CA ALA A 166 0.14 -1.24 -7.89
C ALA A 166 1.36 -2.00 -7.33
N PRO A 167 1.40 -2.30 -6.02
CA PRO A 167 2.55 -2.99 -5.44
C PRO A 167 2.72 -4.38 -6.07
N PRO A 168 3.90 -4.71 -6.60
CA PRO A 168 4.15 -6.06 -7.08
C PRO A 168 4.25 -7.04 -5.91
N LEU A 169 3.98 -8.31 -6.19
CA LEU A 169 4.30 -9.38 -5.26
C LEU A 169 5.83 -9.50 -5.13
N ILE A 170 6.37 -9.05 -3.99
CA ILE A 170 7.80 -9.17 -3.68
C ILE A 170 7.97 -10.32 -2.69
N GLY A 171 8.65 -11.39 -3.12
CA GLY A 171 8.96 -12.53 -2.26
C GLY A 171 10.14 -12.25 -1.33
N LEU A 172 9.88 -12.17 -0.02
CA LEU A 172 10.92 -12.17 1.01
C LEU A 172 11.13 -13.62 1.48
N SER A 173 12.11 -14.30 0.88
CA SER A 173 12.47 -15.71 1.18
C SER A 173 13.40 -15.85 2.37
#